data_AF-A0A358XQX1-F1
#
_entry.id   AF-A0A358XQX1-F1
#
_cell.length_a   1.000
_cell.length_b   1.000
_cell.length_c   1.000
_cell.angle_alpha   90.00
_cell.angle_beta   90.00
_cell.angle_gamma   90.00
#
_symmetry.space_group_name_H-M   'P 1'
#
loop_
_entity.id
_entity.type
_entity.pdbx_description
1 polymer ?
#
loop_
_entity_poly.entity_id
_entity_poly.type
_entity_poly.pdbx_seq_one_letter_code
_entity_poly.pdbx_strand_id
1 'polypeptide(L)'
;REFHSQLEFYIPDRYAEGYGISTQGIDYAAANGFSLIIALDCGIKAVDKIDYANSKGIDFIIGDHHLPGEELPKAYAVLDPKRADCEYPYKELSGCGIGFKIIQAFILT
;
A
#
# COMPACT_ATOMS: atom_id res chain seq x y z
N ARG A 1 -6.80 -8.07 -19.92
CA ARG A 1 -8.17 -7.52 -19.99
C ARG A 1 -8.32 -6.60 -18.80
N GLU A 2 -8.74 -5.35 -19.01
CA GLU A 2 -9.19 -4.50 -17.92
C GLU A 2 -10.60 -4.93 -17.53
N PHE A 3 -10.79 -5.31 -16.27
CA PHE A 3 -12.08 -5.74 -15.73
C PHE A 3 -12.76 -4.61 -14.94
N HIS A 4 -12.03 -3.56 -14.58
CA HIS A 4 -12.51 -2.42 -13.80
C HIS A 4 -11.99 -1.12 -14.41
N SER A 5 -12.89 -0.23 -14.82
CA SER A 5 -12.54 1.05 -15.47
C SER A 5 -12.06 2.14 -14.51
N GLN A 6 -12.03 1.84 -13.20
CA GLN A 6 -11.62 2.76 -12.14
C GLN A 6 -10.33 2.30 -11.44
N LEU A 7 -9.55 1.43 -12.11
CA LEU A 7 -8.32 0.88 -11.59
C LEU A 7 -7.18 1.22 -12.55
N GLU A 8 -6.10 1.76 -12.01
CA GLU A 8 -4.85 2.00 -12.74
C GLU A 8 -3.67 1.44 -11.94
N PHE A 9 -2.59 1.12 -12.64
CA PHE A 9 -1.37 0.58 -12.05
C PHE A 9 -0.26 1.63 -12.16
N TYR A 10 0.41 1.88 -11.04
CA TYR A 10 1.58 2.75 -10.98
C TYR A 10 2.78 1.94 -10.45
N ILE A 11 3.87 1.92 -11.22
CA ILE A 11 5.14 1.30 -10.81
C ILE A 11 6.17 2.43 -10.73
N PRO A 12 6.66 2.78 -9.53
CA PRO A 12 7.65 3.84 -9.37
C PRO A 12 8.96 3.52 -10.11
N ASP A 13 9.56 4.52 -10.73
CA ASP A 13 10.91 4.40 -11.29
C ASP A 13 11.94 4.43 -10.16
N ARG A 14 12.70 3.35 -10.00
CA ARG A 14 13.65 3.20 -8.90
C ARG A 14 14.73 4.29 -8.87
N TYR A 15 15.15 4.80 -10.02
CA TYR A 15 16.24 5.77 -10.10
C TYR A 15 15.75 7.21 -9.91
N ALA A 16 14.55 7.53 -10.39
CA ALA A 16 13.95 8.86 -10.26
C ALA A 16 13.21 9.04 -8.92
N GLU A 17 12.59 7.98 -8.41
CA GLU A 17 11.67 8.04 -7.26
C GLU A 17 12.21 7.34 -6.01
N GLY A 18 13.20 6.47 -6.17
CA GLY A 18 13.72 5.62 -5.09
C GLY A 18 12.90 4.35 -4.89
N TYR A 19 13.05 3.73 -3.71
CA TYR A 19 12.33 2.50 -3.35
C TYR A 19 11.13 2.81 -2.46
N GLY A 20 9.99 2.18 -2.78
CA GLY A 20 8.75 2.27 -1.99
C GLY A 20 7.82 3.37 -2.45
N ILE A 21 7.05 3.92 -1.51
CA ILE A 21 6.05 4.96 -1.80
C ILE A 21 6.75 6.28 -2.13
N SER A 22 6.42 6.85 -3.28
CA SER A 22 6.98 8.10 -3.77
C SER A 22 5.97 9.25 -3.69
N THR A 23 6.48 10.47 -3.49
CA THR A 23 5.68 11.69 -3.60
C THR A 23 5.13 11.86 -5.02
N GLN A 24 5.92 11.48 -6.04
CA GLN A 24 5.52 11.56 -7.44
C GLN A 24 4.31 10.66 -7.76
N GLY A 25 4.27 9.43 -7.23
CA GLY A 25 3.11 8.55 -7.35
C GLY A 25 1.86 9.08 -6.64
N ILE A 26 2.04 9.71 -5.47
CA ILE A 26 0.93 10.38 -4.75
C ILE A 26 0.42 11.59 -5.54
N ASP A 27 1.32 12.38 -6.11
CA ASP A 27 0.99 13.54 -6.94
C ASP A 27 0.26 13.13 -8.21
N TYR A 28 0.72 12.04 -8.84
CA TYR A 28 0.06 11.44 -9.98
C TYR A 28 -1.37 11.01 -9.63
N ALA A 29 -1.56 10.30 -8.50
CA ALA A 29 -2.89 9.89 -8.05
C ALA A 29 -3.81 11.10 -7.83
N ALA A 30 -3.32 12.13 -7.15
CA ALA A 30 -4.07 13.37 -6.91
C ALA A 30 -4.46 14.08 -8.22
N ALA A 31 -3.52 14.20 -9.16
CA ALA A 31 -3.75 14.87 -10.44
C ALA A 31 -4.75 14.14 -11.33
N ASN A 32 -4.89 12.82 -11.17
CA ASN A 32 -5.81 11.98 -11.94
C ASN A 32 -7.11 11.65 -11.17
N GLY A 33 -7.33 12.25 -9.99
CA GLY A 33 -8.57 12.10 -9.23
C GLY A 33 -8.74 10.75 -8.53
N PHE A 34 -7.64 10.01 -8.31
CA PHE A 34 -7.67 8.80 -7.49
C PHE A 34 -7.76 9.17 -6.01
N SER A 35 -8.72 8.57 -5.30
CA SER A 35 -8.92 8.79 -3.86
C SER A 35 -8.33 7.67 -2.98
N LEU A 36 -7.84 6.59 -3.58
CA LEU A 36 -7.31 5.42 -2.89
C LEU A 36 -6.08 4.87 -3.64
N ILE A 37 -5.00 4.64 -2.90
CA ILE A 37 -3.84 3.88 -3.37
C ILE A 37 -3.72 2.59 -2.57
N ILE A 38 -3.56 1.46 -3.28
CA ILE A 38 -3.22 0.17 -2.68
C ILE A 38 -1.75 -0.11 -2.97
N ALA A 39 -0.89 0.04 -1.96
CA ALA A 39 0.53 -0.25 -2.07
C ALA A 39 0.78 -1.72 -1.71
N LEU A 40 1.57 -2.41 -2.54
CA LEU A 40 2.02 -3.78 -2.27
C LEU A 40 3.53 -3.83 -2.19
N ASP A 41 4.06 -4.70 -1.33
CA ASP A 41 5.50 -4.97 -1.16
C ASP A 41 6.32 -3.77 -0.68
N CYS A 42 5.65 -2.71 -0.20
CA CYS A 42 6.26 -1.54 0.41
C CYS A 42 5.23 -0.77 1.24
N GLY A 43 5.74 0.20 2.02
CA GLY A 43 4.91 1.20 2.69
C GLY A 43 4.86 1.08 4.21
N ILE A 44 5.25 -0.04 4.82
CA ILE A 44 5.11 -0.25 6.28
C ILE A 44 5.87 0.78 7.13
N LYS A 45 6.87 1.47 6.56
CA LYS A 45 7.64 2.54 7.23
C LYS A 45 7.41 3.94 6.63
N ALA A 46 6.51 4.09 5.67
CA ALA A 46 6.36 5.31 4.88
C ALA A 46 5.48 6.37 5.57
N VAL A 47 5.71 6.62 6.86
CA VAL A 47 4.86 7.49 7.70
C VAL A 47 4.68 8.89 7.09
N ASP A 48 5.78 9.50 6.64
CA ASP A 48 5.80 10.84 6.03
C ASP A 48 5.03 10.89 4.71
N LYS A 49 5.14 9.84 3.88
CA LYS A 49 4.44 9.75 2.60
C LYS A 49 2.94 9.52 2.78
N ILE A 50 2.55 8.73 3.77
CA ILE A 50 1.14 8.52 4.09
C ILE A 50 0.51 9.79 4.67
N ASP A 51 1.21 10.50 5.56
CA ASP A 51 0.74 11.81 6.05
C ASP A 51 0.60 12.83 4.90
N TYR A 52 1.52 12.81 3.92
CA TYR A 52 1.40 13.64 2.72
C TYR A 52 0.18 13.26 1.85
N ALA A 53 -0.05 11.98 1.60
CA ALA A 53 -1.22 11.51 0.87
C ALA A 53 -2.54 11.88 1.55
N ASN A 54 -2.60 11.70 2.88
CA ASN A 54 -3.76 12.08 3.69
C ASN A 54 -4.06 13.59 3.55
N SER A 55 -3.03 14.45 3.50
CA SER A 55 -3.20 15.90 3.27
C SER A 55 -3.84 16.23 1.91
N LYS A 56 -3.77 15.31 0.94
CA LYS A 56 -4.41 15.40 -0.37
C LYS A 56 -5.76 14.71 -0.44
N GLY A 57 -6.25 14.13 0.66
CA GLY A 57 -7.48 13.36 0.68
C GLY A 57 -7.37 12.02 -0.06
N ILE A 58 -6.17 11.42 -0.09
CA ILE A 58 -5.92 10.11 -0.69
C ILE A 58 -5.69 9.10 0.41
N ASP A 59 -6.60 8.12 0.50
CA ASP A 59 -6.45 7.00 1.42
C ASP A 59 -5.39 6.02 0.92
N PHE A 60 -4.76 5.32 1.87
CA PHE A 60 -3.85 4.22 1.57
C PHE A 60 -4.32 2.90 2.20
N ILE A 61 -4.23 1.83 1.43
CA ILE A 61 -4.17 0.45 1.95
C ILE A 61 -2.77 -0.07 1.66
N ILE A 62 -2.06 -0.49 2.70
CA ILE A 62 -0.69 -1.00 2.61
C ILE A 62 -0.73 -2.51 2.79
N GLY A 63 -0.18 -3.27 1.84
CA GLY A 63 0.09 -4.70 1.96
C GLY A 63 1.59 -4.95 1.89
N ASP A 64 2.23 -5.19 3.03
CA ASP A 64 3.69 -5.25 3.15
C ASP A 64 4.12 -6.39 4.08
N HIS A 65 5.38 -6.79 4.01
CA HIS A 65 5.93 -7.93 4.76
C HIS A 65 7.33 -7.68 5.32
N HIS A 66 7.80 -6.44 5.21
CA HIS A 66 9.04 -5.98 5.82
C HIS A 66 8.87 -5.83 7.34
N LEU A 67 9.95 -5.64 8.08
CA LEU A 67 9.84 -5.39 9.52
C LEU A 67 9.17 -4.03 9.76
N PRO A 68 8.11 -3.94 10.58
CA PRO A 68 7.50 -2.66 10.92
C PRO A 68 8.49 -1.69 11.58
N GLY A 69 8.19 -0.39 11.48
CA GLY A 69 8.88 0.65 12.26
C GLY A 69 8.35 0.72 13.71
N GLU A 70 8.84 1.70 14.47
CA GLU A 70 8.32 2.00 15.81
C GLU A 70 6.86 2.48 15.76
N GLU A 71 6.52 3.25 14.72
CA GLU A 71 5.18 3.72 14.44
C GLU A 71 4.69 3.16 13.11
N LEU A 72 3.38 2.87 13.03
CA LEU A 72 2.73 2.49 11.79
C LEU A 72 2.24 3.75 11.04
N PRO A 73 2.29 3.76 9.70
CA PRO A 73 1.70 4.84 8.91
C PRO A 73 0.21 4.99 9.18
N LYS A 74 -0.30 6.23 9.18
CA LYS A 74 -1.73 6.54 9.33
C LYS A 74 -2.54 6.23 8.06
N ALA A 75 -2.35 5.02 7.53
CA ALA A 75 -3.07 4.51 6.37
C ALA A 75 -4.46 4.05 6.81
N TYR A 76 -5.40 3.96 5.86
CA TYR A 76 -6.74 3.41 6.12
C TYR A 76 -6.65 1.96 6.61
N ALA A 77 -5.74 1.17 6.03
CA ALA A 77 -5.39 -0.15 6.52
C ALA A 77 -3.93 -0.51 6.25
N VAL A 78 -3.36 -1.34 7.14
CA VAL A 78 -2.00 -1.88 7.02
C VAL A 78 -2.05 -3.40 7.22
N LEU A 79 -1.84 -4.16 6.16
CA LEU A 79 -1.81 -5.61 6.16
C LEU A 79 -0.36 -6.05 6.12
N ASP A 80 0.18 -6.38 7.30
CA ASP A 80 1.51 -6.93 7.44
C ASP A 80 1.51 -8.01 8.53
N PRO A 81 1.81 -9.29 8.20
CA PRO A 81 1.85 -10.38 9.17
C PRO A 81 2.81 -10.15 10.34
N LYS A 82 3.87 -9.34 10.14
CA LYS A 82 4.94 -9.08 11.11
C LYS A 82 4.61 -7.94 12.07
N ARG A 83 3.45 -7.28 11.92
CA ARG A 83 2.91 -6.41 12.98
C ARG A 83 2.78 -7.17 14.29
N ALA A 84 3.10 -6.50 15.39
CA ALA A 84 3.03 -7.08 16.73
C ALA A 84 1.61 -7.48 17.15
N ASP A 85 0.59 -6.80 16.61
CA ASP A 85 -0.82 -7.04 16.87
C ASP A 85 -1.50 -7.94 15.82
N CYS A 86 -0.74 -8.52 14.89
CA CYS A 86 -1.28 -9.41 13.86
C CYS A 86 -1.20 -10.87 14.31
N GLU A 87 -2.33 -11.58 14.34
CA GLU A 87 -2.40 -13.01 14.69
C GLU A 87 -2.22 -13.95 13.50
N TYR A 88 -1.99 -13.42 12.28
CA TYR A 88 -1.90 -14.26 11.09
C TYR A 88 -0.79 -15.33 11.25
N PRO A 89 -1.07 -16.62 11.00
CA PRO A 89 -0.24 -17.73 11.47
C PRO A 89 1.09 -17.86 10.72
N TYR A 90 1.16 -17.40 9.47
CA TYR A 90 2.38 -17.46 8.66
C TYR A 90 2.97 -16.06 8.46
N LYS A 91 4.09 -15.79 9.15
CA LYS A 91 4.71 -14.46 9.20
C LYS A 91 5.54 -14.09 7.97
N GLU A 92 5.82 -15.04 7.10
CA GLU A 92 6.74 -14.87 5.97
C GLU A 92 6.03 -14.85 4.61
N LEU A 93 4.79 -14.35 4.54
CA LEU A 93 4.17 -14.05 3.25
C LEU A 93 5.04 -13.03 2.49
N SER A 94 5.17 -13.19 1.17
CA SER A 94 5.69 -12.13 0.30
C SER A 94 4.64 -11.03 0.08
N GLY A 95 5.03 -9.86 -0.42
CA GLY A 95 4.07 -8.84 -0.86
C GLY A 95 3.04 -9.38 -1.86
N CYS A 96 3.46 -10.27 -2.77
CA CYS A 96 2.53 -10.99 -3.66
C CYS A 96 1.56 -11.91 -2.92
N GLY A 97 2.01 -12.60 -1.87
CA GLY A 97 1.16 -13.45 -1.04
C GLY A 97 0.11 -12.64 -0.28
N ILE A 98 0.45 -11.44 0.18
CA ILE A 98 -0.48 -10.51 0.81
C ILE A 98 -1.47 -9.96 -0.21
N GLY A 99 -1.01 -9.55 -1.39
CA GLY A 99 -1.88 -9.13 -2.49
C GLY A 99 -2.90 -10.22 -2.87
N PHE A 100 -2.46 -11.48 -2.94
CA PHE A 100 -3.37 -12.61 -3.16
C PHE A 100 -4.41 -12.74 -2.05
N LYS A 101 -4.04 -12.54 -0.78
CA LYS A 101 -4.97 -12.59 0.36
C LYS A 101 -5.98 -11.45 0.35
N ILE A 102 -5.58 -10.25 -0.08
CA ILE A 102 -6.47 -9.10 -0.27
C ILE A 102 -7.55 -9.44 -1.31
N ILE A 103 -7.14 -9.94 -2.48
CA ILE A 103 -8.10 -10.33 -3.53
C ILE A 103 -8.96 -11.51 -3.08
N GLN A 104 -8.38 -12.50 -2.38
CA GLN A 104 -9.15 -13.61 -1.80
C GLN A 104 -10.24 -13.09 -0.85
N ALA A 105 -9.95 -12.11 0.00
CA ALA A 105 -10.94 -11.52 0.88
C ALA A 105 -12.02 -10.76 0.09
N PHE A 106 -11.62 -9.96 -0.91
CA PHE A 106 -12.54 -9.18 -1.75
C PHE A 106 -13.55 -10.04 -2.53
N ILE A 107 -13.16 -11.23 -2.98
CA ILE A 107 -14.06 -12.12 -3.74
C ILE A 107 -14.95 -13.00 -2.85
N LEU A 108 -14.64 -13.11 -1.56
CA LEU A 108 -15.41 -13.92 -0.61
C LEU A 108 -16.52 -13.13 0.10
N THR A 109 -16.54 -11.81 -0.08
CA THR A 109 -17.62 -10.91 0.35
C THR A 109 -18.69 -10.79 -0.72
#